data_AF-A0A364LHB0-F1
#
_entry.id   AF-A0A364LHB0-F1
#
_cell.length_a   1.000
_cell.length_b   1.000
_cell.length_c   1.000
_cell.angle_alpha   90.00
_cell.angle_beta   90.00
_cell.angle_gamma   90.00
#
_symmetry.space_group_name_H-M   'P 1'
#
loop_
_entity.id
_entity.type
_entity.pdbx_description
1 polymer ?
#
loop_
_entity_poly.entity_id
_entity_poly.type
_entity_poly.pdbx_seq_one_letter_code
_entity_poly.pdbx_strand_id
1 'polypeptide(L)'
;MKNYQGHNFTGVLLEPQNLKSMLKAETQFPPDVPGDSRMLSKQRSQMAAEANPVGSIPEAEGKSSNPSGFQLLIDKLGERLAYERSGVRIYDAALAKAKGLNQDELCKEFQHLRAEEAQHMAMLEEAITRLGADPTAMTPCADVSGVLGMGIIQVLTDPRTSIPQTVEALMTVELSDNAAWETLIELSAQNGYPQLAEEFMTALKQEQEHLLIIKKLLAKSLNLKPAKNAFYLVFADEEGWTVKKQGASRASGHFKNKKEAIREALKLSENAKAGLIIHNQ
;
A
#
# COMPACT_ATOMS: atom_id res chain seq x y z
N MET A 1 -2.88 23.70 16.04
CA MET A 1 -3.52 23.39 14.75
C MET A 1 -4.07 24.69 14.20
N LYS A 2 -3.77 25.07 12.94
CA LYS A 2 -4.51 26.18 12.30
C LYS A 2 -5.99 25.76 12.27
N ASN A 3 -6.90 26.62 12.75
CA ASN A 3 -8.33 26.39 12.63
C ASN A 3 -8.68 26.30 11.14
N TYR A 4 -8.96 25.10 10.64
CA TYR A 4 -9.49 24.88 9.29
C TYR A 4 -11.01 25.10 9.32
N GLN A 5 -11.44 26.35 9.50
CA GLN A 5 -12.77 26.76 9.04
C GLN A 5 -12.62 27.14 7.57
N GLY A 6 -12.64 26.13 6.69
CA GLY A 6 -12.73 26.36 5.25
C GLY A 6 -14.15 26.78 4.87
N HIS A 7 -14.28 27.74 3.96
CA HIS A 7 -15.55 27.99 3.30
C HIS A 7 -15.84 26.82 2.36
N ASN A 8 -17.09 26.38 2.29
CA ASN A 8 -17.51 25.52 1.20
C ASN A 8 -17.32 26.31 -0.10
N PHE A 9 -16.65 25.80 -1.13
CA PHE A 9 -16.53 26.47 -2.43
C PHE A 9 -17.37 25.79 -3.52
N THR A 10 -18.22 24.82 -3.16
CA THR A 10 -19.17 24.22 -4.11
C THR A 10 -20.18 25.27 -4.55
N GLY A 11 -20.10 25.69 -5.81
CA GLY A 11 -20.61 26.97 -6.31
C GLY A 11 -22.13 27.15 -6.36
N VAL A 12 -22.95 26.10 -6.26
CA VAL A 12 -24.41 26.25 -6.44
C VAL A 12 -25.04 27.11 -5.33
N LEU A 13 -24.56 27.00 -4.09
CA LEU A 13 -25.10 27.75 -2.95
C LEU A 13 -24.51 29.17 -2.82
N LEU A 14 -23.28 29.39 -3.30
CA LEU A 14 -22.56 30.65 -3.11
C LEU A 14 -22.57 31.55 -4.34
N GLU A 15 -22.55 30.97 -5.54
CA GLU A 15 -22.50 31.69 -6.81
C GLU A 15 -23.47 31.06 -7.84
N PRO A 16 -24.78 31.28 -7.69
CA PRO A 16 -25.81 30.72 -8.59
C PRO A 16 -25.64 31.18 -10.05
N GLN A 17 -24.84 32.22 -10.31
CA GLN A 17 -24.50 32.64 -11.67
C GLN A 17 -23.52 31.67 -12.34
N ASN A 18 -22.62 31.04 -11.59
CA ASN A 18 -21.70 30.03 -12.12
C ASN A 18 -22.44 28.76 -12.53
N LEU A 19 -23.59 28.45 -11.93
CA LEU A 19 -24.47 27.37 -12.41
C LEU A 19 -24.89 27.61 -13.87
N LYS A 20 -25.23 28.86 -14.25
CA LYS A 20 -25.57 29.17 -15.64
C LYS A 20 -24.37 28.98 -16.57
N SER A 21 -23.18 29.35 -16.13
CA SER A 21 -21.94 29.13 -16.89
C SER A 21 -21.60 27.65 -17.03
N MET A 22 -21.79 26.84 -15.99
CA MET A 22 -21.60 25.39 -16.03
C MET A 22 -22.58 24.69 -16.98
N LEU A 23 -23.87 25.03 -16.89
CA LEU A 23 -24.90 24.50 -17.82
C LEU A 23 -24.61 24.94 -19.27
N LYS A 24 -24.10 26.16 -19.48
CA LYS A 24 -23.66 26.60 -20.80
C LYS A 24 -22.43 25.81 -21.28
N ALA A 25 -21.46 25.54 -20.40
CA ALA A 25 -20.29 24.76 -20.73
C ALA A 25 -20.65 23.32 -21.13
N GLU A 26 -21.64 22.69 -20.48
CA GLU A 26 -22.16 21.38 -20.88
C GLU A 26 -22.65 21.37 -22.35
N THR A 27 -23.27 22.46 -22.81
CA THR A 27 -23.67 22.60 -24.22
C THR A 27 -22.52 22.92 -25.17
N GLN A 28 -21.48 23.62 -24.70
CA GLN A 28 -20.33 24.04 -25.51
C GLN A 28 -19.26 22.95 -25.63
N PHE A 29 -19.15 22.10 -24.62
CA PHE A 29 -18.18 21.02 -24.51
C PHE A 29 -18.94 19.71 -24.25
N PRO A 30 -19.65 19.18 -25.26
CA PRO A 30 -20.37 17.92 -25.11
C PRO A 30 -19.40 16.77 -24.79
N PRO A 31 -19.88 15.68 -24.17
CA PRO A 31 -19.04 14.53 -23.91
C PRO A 31 -18.50 13.93 -25.21
N ASP A 32 -17.24 13.46 -25.16
CA ASP A 32 -16.57 12.79 -26.30
C ASP A 32 -17.35 11.57 -26.80
N VAL A 33 -18.09 10.93 -25.90
CA VAL A 33 -19.03 9.85 -26.20
C VAL A 33 -20.45 10.37 -25.99
N PRO A 34 -21.17 10.75 -27.06
CA PRO A 34 -22.56 11.16 -26.96
C PRO A 34 -23.45 10.02 -26.44
N GLY A 35 -24.40 10.34 -25.58
CA GLY A 35 -25.42 9.41 -25.11
C GLY A 35 -25.45 9.25 -23.60
N ASP A 36 -25.93 8.09 -23.15
CA ASP A 36 -26.17 7.77 -21.75
C ASP A 36 -25.15 6.76 -21.20
N SER A 37 -25.38 6.28 -19.97
CA SER A 37 -24.56 5.26 -19.33
C SER A 37 -24.44 3.97 -20.15
N ARG A 38 -25.45 3.63 -20.96
CA ARG A 38 -25.43 2.46 -21.84
C ARG A 38 -24.47 2.69 -23.01
N MET A 39 -24.50 3.86 -23.64
CA MET A 39 -23.55 4.21 -24.70
C MET A 39 -22.11 4.26 -24.19
N LEU A 40 -21.89 4.85 -23.00
CA LEU A 40 -20.58 4.84 -22.34
C LEU A 40 -20.09 3.42 -22.06
N SER A 41 -20.96 2.53 -21.58
CA SER A 41 -20.62 1.13 -21.34
C SER A 41 -20.26 0.38 -22.63
N LYS A 42 -21.02 0.61 -23.71
CA LYS A 42 -20.73 0.03 -25.03
C LYS A 42 -19.37 0.53 -25.55
N GLN A 43 -19.11 1.84 -25.48
CA GLN A 43 -17.85 2.41 -25.94
C GLN A 43 -16.66 1.89 -25.13
N ARG A 44 -16.78 1.80 -23.80
CA ARG A 44 -15.74 1.20 -22.94
C ARG A 44 -15.46 -0.25 -23.31
N SER A 45 -16.50 -1.03 -23.60
CA SER A 45 -16.36 -2.43 -24.02
C SER A 45 -15.63 -2.54 -25.36
N GLN A 46 -15.94 -1.66 -26.31
CA GLN A 46 -15.26 -1.60 -27.60
C GLN A 46 -13.79 -1.20 -27.43
N MET A 47 -13.52 -0.12 -26.69
CA MET A 47 -12.15 0.34 -26.42
C MET A 47 -11.33 -0.73 -25.71
N ALA A 48 -11.90 -1.44 -24.74
CA ALA A 48 -11.22 -2.54 -24.07
C ALA A 48 -10.92 -3.72 -25.00
N ALA A 49 -11.79 -4.01 -25.97
CA ALA A 49 -11.57 -5.06 -26.97
C ALA A 49 -10.51 -4.70 -28.02
N GLU A 50 -10.35 -3.40 -28.31
CA GLU A 50 -9.37 -2.88 -29.28
C GLU A 50 -8.02 -2.52 -28.64
N ALA A 51 -7.97 -2.40 -27.31
CA ALA A 51 -6.76 -2.01 -26.60
C ALA A 51 -5.69 -3.10 -26.66
N ASN A 52 -4.44 -2.66 -26.84
CA ASN A 52 -3.29 -3.52 -26.61
C ASN A 52 -3.22 -3.91 -25.11
N PRO A 53 -2.71 -5.11 -24.78
CA PRO A 53 -2.46 -5.47 -23.40
C PRO A 53 -1.49 -4.49 -22.74
N VAL A 54 -1.68 -4.26 -21.44
CA VAL A 54 -0.70 -3.53 -20.63
C VAL A 54 0.54 -4.37 -20.44
N GLY A 55 1.71 -3.80 -20.69
CA GLY A 55 2.99 -4.49 -20.57
C GLY A 55 3.14 -5.76 -21.41
N SER A 56 4.24 -6.47 -21.18
CA SER A 56 4.52 -7.77 -21.79
C SER A 56 5.54 -8.55 -20.95
N ILE A 57 5.56 -9.88 -21.08
CA ILE A 57 6.51 -10.74 -20.39
C ILE A 57 7.38 -11.43 -21.45
N PRO A 58 8.64 -10.99 -21.64
CA PRO A 58 9.56 -11.64 -22.57
C PRO A 58 9.82 -13.11 -22.20
N GLU A 59 10.27 -13.88 -23.19
CA GLU A 59 10.77 -15.23 -22.94
C GLU A 59 12.02 -15.17 -22.07
N ALA A 60 12.13 -16.08 -21.10
CA ALA A 60 13.33 -16.20 -20.30
C ALA A 60 14.45 -16.86 -21.12
N GLU A 61 15.70 -16.50 -20.83
CA GLU A 61 16.88 -17.06 -21.47
C GLU A 61 16.86 -18.60 -21.42
N GLY A 62 17.11 -19.23 -22.58
CA GLY A 62 17.15 -20.68 -22.70
C GLY A 62 15.79 -21.39 -22.66
N LYS A 63 14.66 -20.65 -22.64
CA LYS A 63 13.30 -21.23 -22.69
C LYS A 63 12.60 -20.86 -23.99
N SER A 64 12.10 -21.87 -24.73
CA SER A 64 11.30 -21.68 -25.94
C SER A 64 9.84 -21.26 -25.66
N SER A 65 9.40 -21.35 -24.41
CA SER A 65 8.11 -20.87 -23.91
C SER A 65 8.09 -20.93 -22.37
N ASN A 66 7.49 -19.95 -21.72
CA ASN A 66 7.31 -19.94 -20.26
C ASN A 66 6.05 -20.74 -19.86
N PRO A 67 6.14 -21.73 -18.94
CA PRO A 67 4.96 -22.33 -18.33
C PRO A 67 4.10 -21.27 -17.63
N SER A 68 2.78 -21.45 -17.58
CA SER A 68 1.85 -20.44 -17.06
C SER A 68 2.17 -20.01 -15.62
N GLY A 69 2.51 -20.94 -14.72
CA GLY A 69 2.90 -20.63 -13.35
C GLY A 69 4.19 -19.81 -13.27
N PHE A 70 5.17 -20.11 -14.14
CA PHE A 70 6.40 -19.34 -14.25
C PHE A 70 6.13 -17.94 -14.80
N GLN A 71 5.27 -17.81 -15.82
CA GLN A 71 4.89 -16.51 -16.38
C GLN A 71 4.20 -15.63 -15.32
N LEU A 72 3.29 -16.19 -14.52
CA LEU A 72 2.66 -15.48 -13.41
C LEU A 72 3.68 -15.06 -12.35
N LEU A 73 4.64 -15.93 -12.00
CA LEU A 73 5.73 -15.59 -11.08
C LEU A 73 6.57 -14.42 -11.61
N ILE A 74 6.97 -14.44 -12.89
CA ILE A 74 7.73 -13.34 -13.49
C ILE A 74 6.90 -12.05 -13.51
N ASP A 75 5.60 -12.11 -13.82
CA ASP A 75 4.73 -10.94 -13.79
C ASP A 75 4.66 -10.31 -12.40
N LYS A 76 4.51 -11.13 -11.36
CA LYS A 76 4.45 -10.68 -9.96
C LYS A 76 5.79 -10.22 -9.42
N LEU A 77 6.90 -10.81 -9.86
CA LEU A 77 8.24 -10.28 -9.56
C LEU A 77 8.45 -8.92 -10.22
N GLY A 78 8.03 -8.75 -11.48
CA GLY A 78 8.06 -7.47 -12.19
C GLY A 78 7.22 -6.40 -11.50
N GLU A 79 6.01 -6.76 -11.05
CA GLU A 79 5.16 -5.92 -10.22
C GLU A 79 5.88 -5.43 -8.97
N ARG A 80 6.49 -6.37 -8.24
CA ARG A 80 7.18 -6.08 -6.99
C ARG A 80 8.39 -5.18 -7.24
N LEU A 81 9.22 -5.49 -8.25
CA LEU A 81 10.38 -4.66 -8.59
C LEU A 81 9.99 -3.23 -8.98
N ALA A 82 8.91 -3.07 -9.76
CA ALA A 82 8.39 -1.75 -10.12
C ALA A 82 7.83 -0.99 -8.89
N TYR A 83 7.26 -1.73 -7.95
CA TYR A 83 6.77 -1.17 -6.69
C TYR A 83 7.90 -0.68 -5.80
N GLU A 84 8.91 -1.50 -5.47
CA GLU A 84 10.06 -1.08 -4.64
C GLU A 84 10.79 0.11 -5.26
N ARG A 85 10.94 0.12 -6.60
CA ARG A 85 11.49 1.26 -7.34
C ARG A 85 10.67 2.53 -7.12
N SER A 86 9.35 2.40 -7.08
CA SER A 86 8.43 3.50 -6.77
C SER A 86 8.49 3.86 -5.28
N GLY A 87 8.61 2.90 -4.38
CA GLY A 87 8.78 3.06 -2.93
C GLY A 87 9.98 3.93 -2.58
N VAL A 88 11.14 3.69 -3.21
CA VAL A 88 12.31 4.58 -3.08
C VAL A 88 11.99 6.03 -3.45
N ARG A 89 11.22 6.26 -4.54
CA ARG A 89 10.83 7.61 -4.99
C ARG A 89 9.75 8.25 -4.11
N ILE A 90 8.84 7.43 -3.61
CA ILE A 90 7.81 7.81 -2.65
C ILE A 90 8.47 8.30 -1.36
N TYR A 91 9.42 7.54 -0.82
CA TYR A 91 10.16 7.96 0.36
C TYR A 91 11.11 9.13 0.10
N ASP A 92 11.71 9.26 -1.09
CA ASP A 92 12.44 10.47 -1.49
C ASP A 92 11.53 11.72 -1.39
N ALA A 93 10.29 11.63 -1.90
CA ALA A 93 9.33 12.72 -1.85
C ALA A 93 8.85 13.03 -0.41
N ALA A 94 8.55 11.99 0.38
CA ALA A 94 8.17 12.13 1.77
C ALA A 94 9.29 12.77 2.61
N LEU A 95 10.54 12.34 2.39
CA LEU A 95 11.73 12.91 3.02
C LEU A 95 11.92 14.38 2.62
N ALA A 96 11.76 14.73 1.35
CA ALA A 96 11.85 16.11 0.90
C ALA A 96 10.82 17.01 1.58
N LYS A 97 9.56 16.55 1.70
CA LYS A 97 8.50 17.28 2.42
C LYS A 97 8.81 17.40 3.92
N ALA A 98 9.24 16.32 4.56
CA ALA A 98 9.61 16.32 5.98
C ALA A 98 10.75 17.31 6.27
N LYS A 99 11.78 17.33 5.42
CA LYS A 99 12.88 18.30 5.48
C LYS A 99 12.37 19.74 5.32
N GLY A 100 11.55 20.00 4.31
CA GLY A 100 10.98 21.34 4.07
C GLY A 100 10.12 21.85 5.23
N LEU A 101 9.60 20.95 6.07
CA LEU A 101 8.81 21.25 7.26
C LEU A 101 9.59 21.09 8.58
N ASN A 102 10.92 20.95 8.52
CA ASN A 102 11.82 20.78 9.66
C ASN A 102 11.40 19.65 10.62
N GLN A 103 11.04 18.49 10.07
CA GLN A 103 10.62 17.30 10.82
C GLN A 103 11.78 16.30 10.93
N ASP A 104 12.83 16.63 11.69
CA ASP A 104 14.07 15.84 11.74
C ASP A 104 13.87 14.37 12.14
N GLU A 105 12.97 14.11 13.10
CA GLU A 105 12.66 12.75 13.53
C GLU A 105 11.97 11.93 12.42
N LEU A 106 11.06 12.55 11.64
CA LEU A 106 10.46 11.89 10.48
C LEU A 106 11.49 11.67 9.38
N CYS A 107 12.44 12.59 9.22
CA CYS A 107 13.50 12.45 8.21
C CYS A 107 14.35 11.19 8.47
N LYS A 108 14.68 10.90 9.73
CA LYS A 108 15.46 9.69 10.08
C LYS A 108 14.69 8.42 9.74
N GLU A 109 13.42 8.34 10.15
CA GLU A 109 12.56 7.19 9.86
C GLU A 109 12.41 7.00 8.34
N PHE A 110 12.06 8.05 7.60
CA PHE A 110 11.90 7.95 6.14
C PHE A 110 13.21 7.62 5.41
N GLN A 111 14.37 8.06 5.92
CA GLN A 111 15.67 7.66 5.37
C GLN A 111 15.96 6.18 5.57
N HIS A 112 15.60 5.65 6.74
CA HIS A 112 15.75 4.23 7.04
C HIS A 112 14.87 3.37 6.12
N LEU A 113 13.58 3.67 6.04
CA LEU A 113 12.62 2.94 5.20
C LEU A 113 13.05 2.96 3.72
N ARG A 114 13.39 4.15 3.20
CA ARG A 114 13.94 4.33 1.85
C ARG A 114 15.20 3.50 1.55
N ALA A 115 16.03 3.25 2.56
CA ALA A 115 17.25 2.47 2.37
C ALA A 115 16.94 0.98 2.25
N GLU A 116 15.95 0.48 2.99
CA GLU A 116 15.50 -0.92 2.91
C GLU A 116 14.75 -1.18 1.61
N GLU A 117 13.87 -0.27 1.19
CA GLU A 117 13.21 -0.28 -0.13
C GLU A 117 14.21 -0.42 -1.29
N ALA A 118 15.35 0.27 -1.20
CA ALA A 118 16.41 0.15 -2.21
C ALA A 118 17.10 -1.23 -2.17
N GLN A 119 17.19 -1.86 -1.00
CA GLN A 119 17.71 -3.23 -0.84
C GLN A 119 16.72 -4.25 -1.39
N HIS A 120 15.43 -4.09 -1.15
CA HIS A 120 14.37 -4.95 -1.68
C HIS A 120 14.30 -4.87 -3.20
N MET A 121 14.41 -3.67 -3.77
CA MET A 121 14.54 -3.46 -5.21
C MET A 121 15.71 -4.27 -5.79
N ALA A 122 16.89 -4.21 -5.16
CA ALA A 122 18.07 -4.96 -5.61
C ALA A 122 17.89 -6.48 -5.48
N MET A 123 17.27 -6.94 -4.39
CA MET A 123 16.94 -8.35 -4.16
C MET A 123 16.04 -8.91 -5.28
N LEU A 124 15.02 -8.15 -5.71
CA LEU A 124 14.11 -8.56 -6.78
C LEU A 124 14.77 -8.56 -8.15
N GLU A 125 15.61 -7.55 -8.44
CA GLU A 125 16.39 -7.50 -9.67
C GLU A 125 17.28 -8.74 -9.81
N GLU A 126 17.97 -9.13 -8.72
CA GLU A 126 18.79 -10.34 -8.69
C GLU A 126 17.94 -11.61 -8.82
N ALA A 127 16.78 -11.69 -8.14
CA ALA A 127 15.87 -12.82 -8.24
C ALA A 127 15.37 -13.04 -9.68
N ILE A 128 14.91 -11.98 -10.35
CA ILE A 128 14.43 -12.05 -11.74
C ILE A 128 15.55 -12.49 -12.67
N THR A 129 16.75 -11.92 -12.50
CA THR A 129 17.94 -12.27 -13.30
C THR A 129 18.32 -13.74 -13.12
N ARG A 130 18.33 -14.27 -11.89
CA ARG A 130 18.62 -15.68 -11.59
C ARG A 130 17.62 -16.65 -12.24
N LEU A 131 16.38 -16.21 -12.45
CA LEU A 131 15.35 -16.99 -13.14
C LEU A 131 15.48 -16.94 -14.68
N GLY A 132 16.45 -16.19 -15.20
CA GLY A 132 16.70 -15.97 -16.63
C GLY A 132 15.71 -14.98 -17.27
N ALA A 133 14.96 -14.24 -16.48
CA ALA A 133 14.03 -13.23 -16.98
C ALA A 133 14.68 -11.84 -16.98
N ASP A 134 14.10 -10.91 -17.74
CA ASP A 134 14.60 -9.53 -17.87
C ASP A 134 14.01 -8.63 -16.76
N PRO A 135 14.81 -8.14 -15.79
CA PRO A 135 14.33 -7.24 -14.73
C PRO A 135 13.96 -5.84 -15.22
N THR A 136 14.27 -5.50 -16.46
CA THR A 136 13.91 -4.23 -17.09
C THR A 136 12.56 -4.29 -17.82
N ALA A 137 12.00 -5.49 -17.99
CA ALA A 137 10.72 -5.69 -18.66
C ALA A 137 9.58 -4.99 -17.91
N MET A 138 8.76 -4.24 -18.65
CA MET A 138 7.48 -3.74 -18.14
C MET A 138 6.44 -4.85 -18.27
N THR A 139 6.31 -5.67 -17.23
CA THR A 139 5.26 -6.69 -17.17
C THR A 139 3.87 -6.06 -17.00
N PRO A 140 2.78 -6.78 -17.32
CA PRO A 140 1.42 -6.26 -17.11
C PRO A 140 1.18 -5.74 -15.69
N CYS A 141 1.60 -6.48 -14.66
CA CYS A 141 1.43 -6.04 -13.27
C CYS A 141 2.40 -4.90 -12.91
N ALA A 142 3.63 -4.86 -13.46
CA ALA A 142 4.56 -3.73 -13.29
C ALA A 142 3.98 -2.40 -13.79
N ASP A 143 3.34 -2.42 -14.96
CA ASP A 143 2.70 -1.23 -15.56
C ASP A 143 1.60 -0.68 -14.65
N VAL A 144 0.68 -1.56 -14.24
CA VAL A 144 -0.45 -1.20 -13.36
C VAL A 144 0.04 -0.71 -12.01
N SER A 145 1.05 -1.36 -11.41
CA SER A 145 1.67 -0.94 -10.15
C SER A 145 2.23 0.48 -10.24
N GLY A 146 2.91 0.80 -11.35
CA GLY A 146 3.39 2.16 -11.63
C GLY A 146 2.25 3.18 -11.65
N VAL A 147 1.14 2.88 -12.34
CA VAL A 147 -0.04 3.76 -12.40
C VAL A 147 -0.66 3.97 -11.02
N LEU A 148 -0.78 2.91 -10.21
CA LEU A 148 -1.29 3.00 -8.84
C LEU A 148 -0.40 3.91 -7.97
N GLY A 149 0.92 3.76 -8.08
CA GLY A 149 1.90 4.56 -7.34
C GLY A 149 1.86 6.06 -7.67
N MET A 150 1.45 6.44 -8.90
CA MET A 150 1.35 7.85 -9.30
C MET A 150 0.43 8.67 -8.39
N GLY A 151 -0.69 8.08 -7.93
CA GLY A 151 -1.61 8.76 -7.02
C GLY A 151 -0.96 9.13 -5.69
N ILE A 152 -0.11 8.26 -5.15
CA ILE A 152 0.64 8.49 -3.91
C ILE A 152 1.63 9.64 -4.11
N ILE A 153 2.39 9.64 -5.20
CA ILE A 153 3.33 10.71 -5.52
C ILE A 153 2.61 12.06 -5.64
N GLN A 154 1.43 12.12 -6.25
CA GLN A 154 0.64 13.35 -6.33
C GLN A 154 0.31 13.90 -4.93
N VAL A 155 -0.07 13.04 -3.97
CA VAL A 155 -0.33 13.47 -2.59
C VAL A 155 0.94 13.95 -1.89
N LEU A 156 2.05 13.22 -2.04
CA LEU A 156 3.32 13.53 -1.38
C LEU A 156 4.00 14.79 -1.93
N THR A 157 3.78 15.13 -3.19
CA THR A 157 4.39 16.30 -3.84
C THR A 157 3.50 17.54 -3.84
N ASP A 158 2.20 17.39 -3.54
CA ASP A 158 1.30 18.54 -3.42
C ASP A 158 1.69 19.42 -2.22
N PRO A 159 2.04 20.71 -2.40
CA PRO A 159 2.42 21.59 -1.30
C PRO A 159 1.29 21.86 -0.30
N ARG A 160 0.03 21.56 -0.66
CA ARG A 160 -1.16 21.76 0.17
C ARG A 160 -1.37 20.61 1.17
N THR A 161 -0.73 19.46 0.97
CA THR A 161 -0.88 18.30 1.86
C THR A 161 0.01 18.42 3.09
N SER A 162 -0.54 18.02 4.23
CA SER A 162 0.10 18.04 5.55
C SER A 162 0.87 16.75 5.85
N ILE A 163 1.66 16.76 6.95
CA ILE A 163 2.38 15.57 7.43
C ILE A 163 1.43 14.40 7.73
N PRO A 164 0.31 14.55 8.47
CA PRO A 164 -0.60 13.43 8.67
C PRO A 164 -1.13 12.84 7.36
N GLN A 165 -1.47 13.68 6.38
CA GLN A 165 -1.92 13.21 5.05
C GLN A 165 -0.80 12.50 4.27
N THR A 166 0.45 12.94 4.44
CA THR A 166 1.63 12.26 3.89
C THR A 166 1.79 10.87 4.50
N VAL A 167 1.74 10.76 5.82
CA VAL A 167 1.88 9.47 6.51
C VAL A 167 0.68 8.55 6.24
N GLU A 168 -0.53 9.09 6.07
CA GLU A 168 -1.71 8.32 5.63
C GLU A 168 -1.53 7.77 4.20
N ALA A 169 -0.93 8.54 3.29
CA ALA A 169 -0.62 8.04 1.94
C ALA A 169 0.41 6.91 2.01
N LEU A 170 1.46 7.06 2.83
CA LEU A 170 2.44 5.99 3.09
C LEU A 170 1.79 4.75 3.72
N MET A 171 0.77 4.91 4.59
CA MET A 171 0.03 3.75 5.13
C MET A 171 -0.57 2.86 4.03
N THR A 172 -1.05 3.48 2.95
CA THR A 172 -1.60 2.75 1.80
C THR A 172 -0.52 1.96 1.05
N VAL A 173 0.69 2.51 1.01
CA VAL A 173 1.88 1.84 0.45
C VAL A 173 2.19 0.60 1.29
N GLU A 174 2.53 0.79 2.56
CA GLU A 174 2.94 -0.29 3.47
C GLU A 174 1.94 -1.44 3.59
N LEU A 175 0.63 -1.13 3.62
CA LEU A 175 -0.41 -2.15 3.68
C LEU A 175 -0.44 -3.02 2.41
N SER A 176 -0.26 -2.39 1.25
CA SER A 176 -0.23 -3.11 -0.02
C SER A 176 1.05 -3.92 -0.15
N ASP A 177 2.17 -3.40 0.39
CA ASP A 177 3.47 -4.04 0.34
C ASP A 177 3.49 -5.38 1.08
N ASN A 178 3.05 -5.36 2.33
CA ASN A 178 2.97 -6.55 3.18
C ASN A 178 2.21 -7.69 2.49
N ALA A 179 1.04 -7.39 1.90
CA ALA A 179 0.22 -8.39 1.21
C ALA A 179 0.88 -8.92 -0.09
N ALA A 180 1.65 -8.07 -0.77
CA ALA A 180 2.35 -8.45 -1.99
C ALA A 180 3.50 -9.43 -1.71
N TRP A 181 4.29 -9.19 -0.64
CA TRP A 181 5.34 -10.12 -0.23
C TRP A 181 4.81 -11.48 0.20
N GLU A 182 3.72 -11.53 0.98
CA GLU A 182 3.05 -12.80 1.33
C GLU A 182 2.67 -13.60 0.08
N THR A 183 2.06 -12.93 -0.91
CA THR A 183 1.68 -13.55 -2.18
C THR A 183 2.90 -14.06 -2.96
N LEU A 184 3.99 -13.29 -2.99
CA LEU A 184 5.19 -13.61 -3.75
C LEU A 184 5.95 -14.81 -3.15
N ILE A 185 5.97 -14.93 -1.83
CA ILE A 185 6.52 -16.07 -1.09
C ILE A 185 5.77 -17.36 -1.47
N GLU A 186 4.43 -17.33 -1.40
CA GLU A 186 3.60 -18.49 -1.75
C GLU A 186 3.81 -18.90 -3.21
N LEU A 187 3.80 -17.92 -4.12
CA LEU A 187 3.94 -18.17 -5.55
C LEU A 187 5.33 -18.75 -5.88
N SER A 188 6.38 -18.25 -5.24
CA SER A 188 7.75 -18.76 -5.41
C SER A 188 7.87 -20.21 -4.95
N ALA A 189 7.33 -20.53 -3.77
CA ALA A 189 7.33 -21.89 -3.24
C ALA A 189 6.53 -22.87 -4.13
N GLN A 190 5.34 -22.48 -4.58
CA GLN A 190 4.48 -23.29 -5.45
C GLN A 190 5.09 -23.58 -6.82
N ASN A 191 5.93 -22.66 -7.33
CA ASN A 191 6.61 -22.82 -8.63
C ASN A 191 7.99 -23.48 -8.52
N GLY A 192 8.34 -24.05 -7.36
CA GLY A 192 9.57 -24.83 -7.18
C GLY A 192 10.80 -23.99 -6.85
N TYR A 193 10.64 -22.76 -6.34
CA TYR A 193 11.72 -21.88 -5.91
C TYR A 193 11.66 -21.58 -4.40
N PRO A 194 11.77 -22.59 -3.52
CA PRO A 194 11.65 -22.38 -2.07
C PRO A 194 12.78 -21.52 -1.48
N GLN A 195 13.95 -21.47 -2.13
CA GLN A 195 15.04 -20.59 -1.69
C GLN A 195 14.67 -19.11 -1.90
N LEU A 196 14.02 -18.75 -3.01
CA LEU A 196 13.51 -17.39 -3.22
C LEU A 196 12.45 -17.03 -2.18
N ALA A 197 11.56 -17.98 -1.85
CA ALA A 197 10.56 -17.79 -0.82
C ALA A 197 11.20 -17.50 0.56
N GLU A 198 12.29 -18.18 0.92
CA GLU A 198 13.03 -17.93 2.16
C GLU A 198 13.71 -16.55 2.17
N GLU A 199 14.34 -16.15 1.06
CA GLU A 199 14.93 -14.82 0.92
C GLU A 199 13.89 -13.70 1.12
N PHE A 200 12.71 -13.86 0.52
CA PHE A 200 11.60 -12.90 0.61
C PHE A 200 10.97 -12.81 2.01
N MET A 201 11.15 -13.81 2.88
CA MET A 201 10.74 -13.70 4.28
C MET A 201 11.49 -12.59 5.02
N THR A 202 12.72 -12.29 4.61
CA THR A 202 13.49 -11.18 5.19
C THR A 202 12.87 -9.84 4.84
N ALA A 203 12.51 -9.65 3.56
CA ALA A 203 11.80 -8.45 3.10
C ALA A 203 10.45 -8.30 3.81
N LEU A 204 9.63 -9.37 3.86
CA LEU A 204 8.35 -9.35 4.56
C LEU A 204 8.48 -8.92 6.02
N LYS A 205 9.52 -9.38 6.73
CA LYS A 205 9.76 -8.98 8.12
C LYS A 205 10.06 -7.49 8.24
N GLN A 206 10.86 -6.94 7.34
CA GLN A 206 11.16 -5.50 7.28
C GLN A 206 9.88 -4.71 6.97
N GLU A 207 9.10 -5.13 5.99
CA GLU A 207 7.83 -4.46 5.63
C GLU A 207 6.79 -4.49 6.76
N GLN A 208 6.77 -5.56 7.56
CA GLN A 208 5.94 -5.60 8.76
C GLN A 208 6.39 -4.56 9.80
N GLU A 209 7.70 -4.32 9.93
CA GLU A 209 8.25 -3.26 10.76
C GLU A 209 7.93 -1.87 10.21
N HIS A 210 8.06 -1.66 8.89
CA HIS A 210 7.70 -0.41 8.21
C HIS A 210 6.25 -0.03 8.47
N LEU A 211 5.32 -0.98 8.30
CA LEU A 211 3.91 -0.79 8.60
C LEU A 211 3.66 -0.38 10.06
N LEU A 212 4.39 -0.96 11.01
CA LEU A 212 4.31 -0.57 12.42
C LEU A 212 4.84 0.84 12.67
N ILE A 213 5.96 1.20 12.02
CA ILE A 213 6.54 2.55 12.07
C ILE A 213 5.53 3.56 11.52
N ILE A 214 5.00 3.36 10.32
CA ILE A 214 4.03 4.27 9.70
C ILE A 214 2.74 4.40 10.55
N LYS A 215 2.23 3.31 11.14
CA LYS A 215 1.10 3.36 12.09
C LYS A 215 1.39 4.24 13.30
N LYS A 216 2.58 4.08 13.89
CA LYS A 216 3.02 4.89 15.03
C LYS A 216 3.21 6.36 14.65
N LEU A 217 3.82 6.63 13.50
CA LEU A 217 4.02 7.99 12.99
C LEU A 217 2.69 8.67 12.70
N LEU A 218 1.73 7.97 12.10
CA LEU A 218 0.40 8.51 11.83
C LEU A 218 -0.31 8.89 13.13
N ALA A 219 -0.36 7.96 14.08
CA ALA A 219 -0.97 8.20 15.39
C ALA A 219 -0.32 9.40 16.11
N LYS A 220 1.01 9.51 16.08
CA LYS A 220 1.76 10.64 16.64
C LYS A 220 1.42 11.95 15.92
N SER A 221 1.38 11.94 14.59
CA SER A 221 1.10 13.13 13.77
C SER A 221 -0.31 13.67 13.99
N LEU A 222 -1.27 12.78 14.27
CA LEU A 222 -2.65 13.11 14.61
C LEU A 222 -2.84 13.45 16.10
N ASN A 223 -1.79 13.33 16.92
CA ASN A 223 -1.84 13.45 18.39
C ASN A 223 -2.89 12.51 19.00
N LEU A 224 -3.06 11.31 18.43
CA LEU A 224 -3.98 10.32 18.95
C LEU A 224 -3.46 9.81 20.29
N LYS A 225 -4.29 9.92 21.32
CA LYS A 225 -4.08 9.24 22.58
C LYS A 225 -4.76 7.87 22.48
N PRO A 226 -4.10 6.78 22.89
CA PRO A 226 -4.74 5.47 22.94
C PRO A 226 -6.05 5.58 23.72
N ALA A 227 -7.16 5.25 23.08
CA ALA A 227 -8.45 5.28 23.73
C ALA A 227 -8.49 4.16 24.76
N LYS A 228 -8.66 4.52 26.03
CA LYS A 228 -8.82 3.53 27.09
C LYS A 228 -10.03 2.67 26.74
N ASN A 229 -9.82 1.36 26.65
CA ASN A 229 -10.83 0.35 26.35
C ASN A 229 -11.32 0.25 24.90
N ALA A 230 -10.69 0.92 23.93
CA ALA A 230 -11.16 0.81 22.54
C ALA A 230 -10.83 -0.53 21.89
N PHE A 231 -9.68 -1.15 22.23
CA PHE A 231 -9.23 -2.39 21.59
C PHE A 231 -8.63 -3.38 22.59
N TYR A 232 -8.77 -4.66 22.27
CA TYR A 232 -7.87 -5.72 22.71
C TYR A 232 -6.85 -6.00 21.61
N LEU A 233 -5.59 -6.21 22.02
CA LEU A 233 -4.47 -6.52 21.15
C LEU A 233 -4.10 -7.99 21.37
N VAL A 234 -3.86 -8.71 20.28
CA VAL A 234 -3.31 -10.06 20.28
C VAL A 234 -1.97 -10.01 19.56
N PHE A 235 -0.89 -10.43 20.21
CA PHE A 235 0.45 -10.44 19.63
C PHE A 235 1.27 -11.59 20.20
N ALA A 236 2.33 -11.99 19.49
CA ALA A 236 3.27 -12.97 19.99
C ALA A 236 4.32 -12.32 20.90
N ASP A 237 4.78 -13.03 21.93
CA ASP A 237 5.92 -12.67 22.77
C ASP A 237 6.70 -13.92 23.21
N GLU A 238 7.69 -13.75 24.08
CA GLU A 238 8.55 -14.85 24.57
C GLU A 238 7.76 -15.97 25.28
N GLU A 239 6.55 -15.68 25.79
CA GLU A 239 5.70 -16.62 26.51
C GLU A 239 4.62 -17.27 25.61
N GLY A 240 4.59 -16.93 24.32
CA GLY A 240 3.65 -17.45 23.33
C GLY A 240 2.79 -16.35 22.73
N TRP A 241 1.48 -16.39 22.97
CA TRP A 241 0.50 -15.44 22.47
C TRP A 241 -0.16 -14.67 23.61
N THR A 242 -0.04 -13.35 23.57
CA THR A 242 -0.52 -12.46 24.62
C THR A 242 -1.74 -11.68 24.16
N VAL A 243 -2.76 -11.66 25.01
CA VAL A 243 -3.94 -10.81 24.86
C VAL A 243 -3.81 -9.65 25.84
N LYS A 244 -3.90 -8.42 25.35
CA LYS A 244 -3.75 -7.23 26.19
C LYS A 244 -4.73 -6.15 25.80
N LYS A 245 -5.43 -5.59 26.79
CA LYS A 245 -6.26 -4.41 26.57
C LYS A 245 -5.39 -3.18 26.25
N GLN A 246 -5.75 -2.43 25.21
CA GLN A 246 -4.95 -1.28 24.77
C GLN A 246 -4.80 -0.25 25.90
N GLY A 247 -3.56 0.17 26.16
CA GLY A 247 -3.22 1.10 27.25
C GLY A 247 -3.17 0.48 28.66
N ALA A 248 -3.43 -0.82 28.81
CA ALA A 248 -3.24 -1.51 30.09
C ALA A 248 -1.75 -1.77 30.36
N SER A 249 -1.36 -1.81 31.63
CA SER A 249 0.00 -2.22 32.03
C SER A 249 0.17 -3.74 32.04
N ARG A 250 -0.89 -4.50 32.30
CA ARG A 250 -0.88 -5.97 32.42
C ARG A 250 -1.57 -6.63 31.23
N ALA A 251 -1.11 -7.83 30.88
CA ALA A 251 -1.81 -8.71 29.96
C ALA A 251 -3.16 -9.16 30.55
N SER A 252 -4.13 -9.39 29.68
CA SER A 252 -5.40 -10.04 30.00
C SER A 252 -5.28 -11.57 30.00
N GLY A 253 -4.27 -12.12 29.32
CA GLY A 253 -3.90 -13.53 29.37
C GLY A 253 -2.74 -13.87 28.45
N HIS A 254 -2.09 -15.01 28.73
CA HIS A 254 -1.03 -15.62 27.92
C HIS A 254 -1.50 -17.02 27.48
N PHE A 255 -1.25 -17.35 26.22
CA PHE A 255 -1.76 -18.56 25.58
C PHE A 255 -0.67 -19.21 24.76
N LYS A 256 -0.63 -20.54 24.74
CA LYS A 256 0.37 -21.28 23.94
C LYS A 256 0.08 -21.21 22.44
N ASN A 257 -1.17 -21.00 22.04
CA ASN A 257 -1.56 -20.96 20.64
C ASN A 257 -2.40 -19.73 20.30
N LYS A 258 -2.18 -19.26 19.06
CA LYS A 258 -2.85 -18.08 18.49
C LYS A 258 -4.37 -18.21 18.51
N LYS A 259 -4.88 -19.41 18.21
CA LYS A 259 -6.32 -19.66 18.08
C LYS A 259 -7.05 -19.46 19.41
N GLU A 260 -6.47 -19.90 20.52
CA GLU A 260 -6.98 -19.68 21.87
C GLU A 260 -6.89 -18.21 22.27
N ALA A 261 -5.76 -17.56 22.00
CA ALA A 261 -5.60 -16.12 22.26
C ALA A 261 -6.66 -15.30 21.53
N ILE A 262 -6.88 -15.56 20.23
CA ILE A 262 -7.92 -14.89 19.44
C ILE A 262 -9.31 -15.19 20.00
N ARG A 263 -9.61 -16.44 20.36
CA ARG A 263 -10.92 -16.81 20.92
C ARG A 263 -11.20 -16.05 22.21
N GLU A 264 -10.23 -15.99 23.12
CA GLU A 264 -10.41 -15.26 24.38
C GLU A 264 -10.47 -13.75 24.14
N ALA A 265 -9.63 -13.22 23.25
CA ALA A 265 -9.65 -11.80 22.91
C ALA A 265 -10.99 -11.38 22.27
N LEU A 266 -11.59 -12.21 21.41
CA LEU A 266 -12.92 -11.99 20.84
C LEU A 266 -13.97 -11.90 21.96
N LYS A 267 -14.02 -12.89 22.85
CA LYS A 267 -14.93 -12.91 24.00
C LYS A 267 -14.75 -11.66 24.89
N LEU A 268 -13.51 -11.29 25.20
CA LEU A 268 -13.21 -10.10 26.01
C LEU A 268 -13.61 -8.81 25.30
N SER A 269 -13.41 -8.74 23.98
CA SER A 269 -13.76 -7.59 23.15
C SER A 269 -15.28 -7.41 23.06
N GLU A 270 -16.04 -8.48 22.84
CA GLU A 270 -17.51 -8.47 22.83
C GLU A 270 -18.08 -8.02 24.18
N ASN A 271 -17.60 -8.61 25.28
CA ASN A 271 -18.05 -8.26 26.63
C ASN A 271 -17.80 -6.78 26.97
N ALA A 272 -16.69 -6.23 26.48
CA ALA A 272 -16.31 -4.84 26.72
C ALA A 272 -16.83 -3.86 25.66
N LYS A 273 -17.51 -4.34 24.61
CA LYS A 273 -17.86 -3.57 23.39
C LYS A 273 -16.65 -2.85 22.80
N ALA A 274 -15.51 -3.54 22.78
CA ALA A 274 -14.24 -3.08 22.24
C ALA A 274 -13.95 -3.77 20.91
N GLY A 275 -13.07 -3.17 20.09
CA GLY A 275 -12.52 -3.82 18.91
C GLY A 275 -11.41 -4.83 19.26
N LEU A 276 -10.96 -5.56 18.25
CA LEU A 276 -9.86 -6.52 18.32
C LEU A 276 -8.84 -6.19 17.24
N ILE A 277 -7.57 -6.11 17.62
CA ILE A 277 -6.43 -5.99 16.70
C ILE A 277 -5.55 -7.21 16.90
N ILE A 278 -5.26 -7.91 15.81
CA ILE A 278 -4.37 -9.07 15.79
C ILE A 278 -3.10 -8.62 15.07
N HIS A 279 -1.98 -8.65 15.78
CA HIS A 279 -0.66 -8.50 15.19
C HIS A 279 -0.20 -9.88 14.75
N ASN A 280 -0.11 -10.07 13.43
CA ASN A 280 0.60 -11.22 12.87
C ASN A 280 2.10 -10.88 12.98
N GLN A 281 2.75 -11.46 13.98
CA GLN A 281 4.16 -11.79 13.88
C GLN A 281 4.26 -13.26 13.48
#